data_AF-A0A6G6IV76-F1
#
_entry.id   AF-A0A6G6IV76-F1
#
_cell.length_a   1.000
_cell.length_b   1.000
_cell.length_c   1.000
_cell.angle_alpha   90.00
_cell.angle_beta   90.00
_cell.angle_gamma   90.00
#
_symmetry.space_group_name_H-M   'P 1'
#
loop_
_entity.id
_entity.type
_entity.pdbx_description
1 polymer ?
#
loop_
_entity_poly.entity_id
_entity_poly.type
_entity_poly.pdbx_seq_one_letter_code
_entity_poly.pdbx_strand_id
1 'polypeptide(L)'
;MSTPAKKFRSNWFRVAVEGATSDKRTIKRSWLEQAAKNFDPKTYGARIWLEHFRSLLPDSPFRAYGDVLAVKAEEAEVDGQKKLALFVQVEPTPDLVAMNKAKQKIYTSIEIDDSFADTGEAYLVGLAVTDSPASLGTDVLAFSAQKPDASPFKDRHYSETSMFSESIEVDGLTFEEVEDLKTGVGAKLLSSVKALLSGKQAQTDEQFSQVAEAVQAVAEHVKDLPEKFASLEGKQSDQDGQLTKLSADLDELKQKLSQTPDTTQSKRPVVTGGENKVEKTDC
;
A
#
# COMPACT_ATOMS: atom_id res chain seq x y z
N MET A 1 16.03 -9.97 -9.26
CA MET A 1 14.63 -9.74 -9.71
C MET A 1 13.80 -9.33 -8.51
N SER A 2 13.21 -8.13 -8.51
CA SER A 2 12.31 -7.71 -7.43
C SER A 2 11.00 -8.49 -7.57
N THR A 3 10.63 -9.25 -6.54
CA THR A 3 9.31 -9.88 -6.43
C THR A 3 8.24 -8.83 -6.73
N PRO A 4 7.23 -9.11 -7.58
CA PRO A 4 6.13 -8.17 -7.79
C PRO A 4 5.51 -7.84 -6.43
N ALA A 5 5.38 -6.54 -6.13
CA ALA A 5 4.83 -6.07 -4.88
C ALA A 5 3.38 -6.59 -4.77
N LYS A 6 3.09 -7.35 -3.71
CA LYS A 6 1.75 -7.84 -3.42
C LYS A 6 0.83 -6.64 -3.18
N LYS A 7 -0.25 -6.54 -3.95
CA LYS A 7 -1.32 -5.58 -3.72
C LYS A 7 -2.28 -6.14 -2.69
N PHE A 8 -2.62 -5.35 -1.68
CA PHE A 8 -3.53 -5.75 -0.62
C PHE A 8 -4.83 -4.98 -0.77
N ARG A 9 -5.98 -5.65 -0.69
CA ARG A 9 -7.29 -4.98 -0.64
C ARG A 9 -7.92 -5.24 0.72
N SER A 10 -8.35 -4.18 1.40
CA SER A 10 -9.06 -4.32 2.67
C SER A 10 -10.49 -4.83 2.46
N ASN A 11 -11.04 -5.45 3.51
CA ASN A 11 -12.49 -5.53 3.69
C ASN A 11 -13.11 -4.13 3.75
N TRP A 12 -14.45 -4.08 3.68
CA TRP A 12 -15.20 -2.87 3.99
C TRP A 12 -15.06 -2.55 5.48
N PHE A 13 -14.70 -1.31 5.79
CA PHE A 13 -14.66 -0.79 7.15
C PHE A 13 -15.22 0.63 7.19
N ARG A 14 -15.77 1.01 8.34
CA ARG A 14 -16.46 2.28 8.54
C ARG A 14 -15.48 3.42 8.78
N VAL A 15 -15.63 4.50 8.03
CA VAL A 15 -14.75 5.68 8.08
C VAL A 15 -15.46 6.97 8.51
N ALA A 16 -16.79 6.96 8.53
CA ALA A 16 -17.59 8.09 8.97
C ALA A 16 -19.00 7.66 9.34
N VAL A 17 -19.65 8.45 10.20
CA VAL A 17 -21.06 8.35 10.56
C VAL A 17 -21.67 9.74 10.46
N GLU A 18 -22.92 9.84 10.02
CA GLU A 18 -23.64 11.10 10.01
C GLU A 18 -23.79 11.69 11.42
N GLY A 19 -23.84 13.02 11.50
CA GLY A 19 -24.02 13.76 12.75
C GLY A 19 -22.80 14.57 13.17
N ALA A 20 -22.72 14.88 14.46
CA ALA A 20 -21.70 15.73 15.03
C ALA A 20 -20.32 15.05 15.01
N THR A 21 -19.27 15.83 14.76
CA THR A 21 -17.87 15.40 14.79
C THR A 21 -17.13 16.00 16.00
N SER A 22 -15.98 15.43 16.36
CA SER A 22 -15.18 15.88 17.51
C SER A 22 -14.63 17.31 17.33
N ASP A 23 -14.52 17.79 16.09
CA ASP A 23 -14.07 19.13 15.73
C ASP A 23 -15.21 20.15 15.51
N LYS A 24 -16.43 19.82 15.96
CA LYS A 24 -17.63 20.67 15.95
C LYS A 24 -18.26 20.91 14.57
N ARG A 25 -17.85 20.15 13.55
CA ARG A 25 -18.57 20.10 12.27
C ARG A 25 -19.74 19.12 12.36
N THR A 26 -20.51 19.04 11.28
CA THR A 26 -21.61 18.08 11.13
C THR A 26 -21.51 17.40 9.79
N ILE A 27 -21.42 16.08 9.80
CA ILE A 27 -21.49 15.24 8.60
C ILE A 27 -22.97 15.09 8.26
N LYS A 28 -23.40 15.69 7.15
CA LYS A 28 -24.77 15.56 6.67
C LYS A 28 -24.97 14.17 6.07
N ARG A 29 -26.14 13.59 6.30
CA ARG A 29 -26.58 12.35 5.65
C ARG A 29 -26.37 12.37 4.14
N SER A 30 -26.86 13.45 3.52
CA SER A 30 -26.78 13.65 2.07
C SER A 30 -25.35 13.64 1.55
N TRP A 31 -24.38 14.08 2.34
CA TRP A 31 -22.97 14.03 1.94
C TRP A 31 -22.45 12.60 1.83
N LEU A 32 -22.85 11.71 2.74
CA LEU A 32 -22.45 10.30 2.69
C LEU A 32 -23.13 9.57 1.54
N GLU A 33 -24.41 9.83 1.31
CA GLU A 33 -25.17 9.27 0.18
C GLU A 33 -24.57 9.71 -1.16
N GLN A 34 -24.30 11.00 -1.32
CA GLN A 34 -23.68 11.57 -2.52
C GLN A 34 -22.25 11.06 -2.72
N ALA A 35 -21.43 11.05 -1.67
CA ALA A 35 -20.06 10.54 -1.76
C ALA A 35 -20.05 9.07 -2.20
N ALA A 36 -20.92 8.22 -1.65
CA ALA A 36 -21.02 6.83 -2.07
C ALA A 36 -21.55 6.66 -3.51
N LYS A 37 -22.56 7.45 -3.90
CA LYS A 37 -23.15 7.44 -5.24
C LYS A 37 -22.14 7.88 -6.32
N ASN A 38 -21.33 8.90 -6.01
CA ASN A 38 -20.52 9.58 -7.00
C ASN A 38 -19.08 9.06 -7.08
N PHE A 39 -18.60 8.33 -6.08
CA PHE A 39 -17.21 7.91 -6.03
C PHE A 39 -16.84 6.98 -7.19
N ASP A 40 -15.83 7.41 -7.95
CA ASP A 40 -15.22 6.66 -9.03
C ASP A 40 -13.72 7.02 -9.08
N PRO A 41 -12.81 6.09 -8.74
CA PRO A 41 -11.37 6.32 -8.80
C PRO A 41 -10.86 6.79 -10.17
N LYS A 42 -11.59 6.53 -11.25
CA LYS A 42 -11.26 7.02 -12.61
C LYS A 42 -11.59 8.49 -12.81
N THR A 43 -12.60 8.99 -12.11
CA THR A 43 -12.96 10.41 -12.12
C THR A 43 -12.00 11.18 -11.23
N TYR A 44 -11.83 10.73 -9.98
CA TYR A 44 -10.85 11.28 -9.05
C TYR A 44 -10.45 10.24 -8.00
N GLY A 45 -9.17 9.89 -7.95
CA GLY A 45 -8.65 8.92 -6.99
C GLY A 45 -8.44 9.54 -5.60
N ALA A 46 -9.25 9.13 -4.62
CA ALA A 46 -8.99 9.48 -3.22
C ALA A 46 -7.79 8.70 -2.68
N ARG A 47 -6.73 9.43 -2.34
CA ARG A 47 -5.49 8.90 -1.78
C ARG A 47 -5.55 8.89 -0.25
N ILE A 48 -4.72 8.05 0.36
CA ILE A 48 -4.55 7.99 1.81
C ILE A 48 -3.40 8.89 2.26
N TRP A 49 -3.65 9.82 3.17
CA TRP A 49 -2.69 10.80 3.66
C TRP A 49 -2.41 10.63 5.15
N LEU A 50 -1.20 10.98 5.58
CA LEU A 50 -0.88 11.02 7.00
C LEU A 50 -1.37 12.35 7.59
N GLU A 51 -2.31 12.30 8.54
CA GLU A 51 -2.83 13.49 9.25
C GLU A 51 -3.31 14.62 8.30
N HIS A 52 -3.92 14.27 7.17
CA HIS A 52 -4.37 15.21 6.12
C HIS A 52 -3.26 16.01 5.42
N PHE A 53 -1.98 15.78 5.73
CA PHE A 53 -0.86 16.48 5.11
C PHE A 53 -0.43 15.84 3.79
N ARG A 54 -0.09 16.72 2.83
CA ARG A 54 0.41 16.35 1.50
C ARG A 54 1.81 16.92 1.31
N SER A 55 2.78 16.05 1.06
CA SER A 55 4.14 16.46 0.72
C SER A 55 4.25 16.93 -0.73
N LEU A 56 5.11 17.91 -0.98
CA LEU A 56 5.58 18.26 -2.32
C LEU A 56 6.63 17.27 -2.87
N LEU A 57 7.32 16.57 -1.96
CA LEU A 57 8.34 15.58 -2.28
C LEU A 57 7.80 14.14 -2.18
N PRO A 58 8.14 13.25 -3.12
CA PRO A 58 7.61 11.88 -3.17
C PRO A 58 8.15 10.96 -2.06
N ASP A 59 9.34 11.24 -1.51
CA ASP A 59 10.07 10.44 -0.52
C ASP A 59 9.87 10.93 0.93
N SER A 60 8.81 11.69 1.18
CA SER A 60 8.52 12.30 2.48
C SER A 60 7.72 11.39 3.42
N PRO A 61 7.77 11.62 4.74
CA PRO A 61 6.81 11.06 5.70
C PRO A 61 5.35 11.44 5.41
N PHE A 62 5.09 12.51 4.64
CA PHE A 62 3.74 12.91 4.22
C PHE A 62 3.43 12.52 2.77
N ARG A 63 4.02 11.42 2.29
CA ARG A 63 3.65 10.78 1.03
C ARG A 63 2.27 10.12 1.13
N ALA A 64 1.73 9.69 -0.01
CA ALA A 64 0.51 8.89 -0.02
C ALA A 64 0.78 7.48 0.53
N TYR A 65 -0.09 7.02 1.43
CA TYR A 65 0.00 5.74 2.12
C TYR A 65 -0.93 4.66 1.55
N GLY A 66 -1.62 4.96 0.46
CA GLY A 66 -2.49 4.03 -0.24
C GLY A 66 -3.56 4.76 -1.05
N ASP A 67 -4.54 3.99 -1.52
CA ASP A 67 -5.62 4.45 -2.38
C ASP A 67 -6.97 3.92 -1.86
N VAL A 68 -8.04 4.71 -1.99
CA VAL A 68 -9.41 4.26 -1.78
C VAL A 68 -9.90 3.62 -3.07
N LEU A 69 -10.35 2.36 -2.98
CA LEU A 69 -10.79 1.57 -4.13
C LEU A 69 -12.29 1.65 -4.36
N ALA A 70 -13.08 1.70 -3.28
CA ALA A 70 -14.53 1.71 -3.35
C ALA A 70 -15.12 2.37 -2.10
N VAL A 71 -16.31 2.95 -2.26
CA VAL A 71 -17.06 3.64 -1.20
C VAL A 71 -18.51 3.16 -1.25
N LYS A 72 -19.12 2.96 -0.10
CA LYS A 72 -20.57 2.68 0.03
C LYS A 72 -21.12 3.36 1.27
N ALA A 73 -22.43 3.64 1.26
CA ALA A 73 -23.15 4.16 2.42
C ALA A 73 -24.21 3.15 2.85
N GLU A 74 -24.22 2.80 4.14
CA GLU A 74 -25.14 1.82 4.73
C GLU A 74 -25.59 2.30 6.12
N GLU A 75 -26.80 1.92 6.51
CA GLU A 75 -27.29 2.14 7.88
C GLU A 75 -26.52 1.23 8.85
N ALA A 76 -25.95 1.82 9.89
CA ALA A 76 -25.25 1.12 10.94
C ALA A 76 -25.81 1.50 12.32
N GLU A 77 -25.76 0.56 13.25
CA GLU A 77 -26.07 0.85 14.65
C GLU A 77 -24.85 1.49 15.31
N VAL A 78 -25.03 2.70 15.84
CA VAL A 78 -24.00 3.50 16.51
C VAL A 78 -24.62 4.08 17.77
N ASP A 79 -24.07 3.73 18.92
CA ASP A 79 -24.59 4.15 20.23
C ASP A 79 -26.09 3.83 20.43
N GLY A 80 -26.53 2.66 19.96
CA GLY A 80 -27.93 2.22 20.01
C GLY A 80 -28.88 2.98 19.08
N GLN A 81 -28.35 3.79 18.15
CA GLN A 81 -29.12 4.53 17.16
C GLN A 81 -28.77 4.07 15.75
N LYS A 82 -29.77 3.93 14.88
CA LYS A 82 -29.54 3.75 13.45
C LYS A 82 -29.09 5.07 12.83
N LYS A 83 -27.88 5.08 12.28
CA LYS A 83 -27.27 6.21 11.61
C LYS A 83 -26.68 5.77 10.29
N LEU A 84 -26.72 6.65 9.30
CA LEU A 84 -26.02 6.40 8.05
C LEU A 84 -24.51 6.47 8.26
N ALA A 85 -23.80 5.45 7.79
CA ALA A 85 -22.36 5.34 7.89
C ALA A 85 -21.73 5.16 6.50
N LEU A 86 -20.52 5.68 6.35
CA LEU A 86 -19.70 5.52 5.15
C LEU A 86 -18.68 4.41 5.38
N PHE A 87 -18.62 3.49 4.43
CA PHE A 87 -17.65 2.40 4.41
C PHE A 87 -16.78 2.51 3.18
N VAL A 88 -15.52 2.11 3.30
CA VAL A 88 -14.57 2.10 2.19
C VAL A 88 -13.82 0.78 2.10
N GLN A 89 -13.28 0.50 0.92
CA GLN A 89 -12.20 -0.46 0.72
C GLN A 89 -10.96 0.29 0.25
N VAL A 90 -9.80 -0.11 0.77
CA VAL A 90 -8.53 0.54 0.46
C VAL A 90 -7.47 -0.44 -0.02
N GLU A 91 -6.52 0.09 -0.78
CA GLU A 91 -5.24 -0.53 -1.08
C GLU A 91 -4.13 0.17 -0.27
N PRO A 92 -3.70 -0.38 0.87
CA PRO A 92 -2.65 0.22 1.68
C PRO A 92 -1.27 -0.05 1.09
N THR A 93 -0.36 0.91 1.24
CA THR A 93 1.08 0.68 1.02
C THR A 93 1.65 -0.25 2.09
N PRO A 94 2.77 -0.93 1.83
CA PRO A 94 3.48 -1.71 2.85
C PRO A 94 3.82 -0.90 4.11
N ASP A 95 4.12 0.38 3.95
CA ASP A 95 4.46 1.27 5.06
C ASP A 95 3.23 1.59 5.93
N LEU A 96 2.05 1.73 5.34
CA LEU A 96 0.81 1.88 6.10
C LEU A 96 0.51 0.62 6.91
N VAL A 97 0.67 -0.55 6.30
CA VAL A 97 0.51 -1.83 7.00
C VAL A 97 1.50 -1.94 8.17
N ALA A 98 2.76 -1.55 7.96
CA ALA A 98 3.78 -1.56 9.01
C ALA A 98 3.46 -0.58 10.14
N MET A 99 3.06 0.65 9.80
CA MET A 99 2.69 1.69 10.77
C MET A 99 1.53 1.25 11.66
N ASN A 100 0.50 0.67 11.06
CA ASN A 100 -0.66 0.19 11.79
C ASN A 100 -0.34 -1.04 12.66
N LYS A 101 0.51 -1.97 12.18
CA LYS A 101 1.03 -3.07 13.01
C LYS A 101 1.81 -2.58 14.22
N ALA A 102 2.50 -1.44 14.08
CA ALA A 102 3.15 -0.73 15.19
C ALA A 102 2.16 0.07 16.07
N LYS A 103 0.85 -0.07 15.84
CA LYS A 103 -0.24 0.63 16.54
C LYS A 103 -0.12 2.16 16.45
N GLN A 104 0.34 2.66 15.31
CA GLN A 104 0.39 4.08 15.00
C GLN A 104 -0.66 4.40 13.93
N LYS A 105 -1.31 5.56 14.04
CA LYS A 105 -2.27 6.10 13.06
C LYS A 105 -3.37 5.09 12.72
N ILE A 106 -3.96 4.53 13.77
CA ILE A 106 -4.89 3.39 13.67
C ILE A 106 -6.32 3.80 13.33
N TYR A 107 -6.64 5.09 13.23
CA TYR A 107 -7.95 5.57 12.84
C TYR A 107 -7.93 6.23 11.47
N THR A 108 -9.13 6.45 10.92
CA THR A 108 -9.30 7.18 9.67
C THR A 108 -10.14 8.44 9.84
N SER A 109 -9.92 9.40 8.95
CA SER A 109 -10.67 10.65 8.88
C SER A 109 -10.94 10.98 7.42
N ILE A 110 -12.21 11.18 7.06
CA ILE A 110 -12.62 11.43 5.67
C ILE A 110 -12.33 12.87 5.23
N GLU A 111 -12.01 13.04 3.95
CA GLU A 111 -11.96 14.35 3.30
C GLU A 111 -13.09 14.41 2.27
N ILE A 112 -14.13 15.19 2.58
CA ILE A 112 -15.27 15.42 1.69
C ILE A 112 -15.20 16.83 1.15
N ASP A 113 -15.37 16.95 -0.17
CA ASP A 113 -15.73 18.18 -0.87
C ASP A 113 -17.23 18.18 -1.09
N ASP A 114 -17.96 19.20 -0.63
CA ASP A 114 -19.42 19.26 -0.67
C ASP A 114 -19.98 19.79 -2.00
N SER A 115 -19.11 20.20 -2.93
CA SER A 115 -19.48 20.61 -4.29
C SER A 115 -18.36 20.26 -5.28
N PHE A 116 -17.99 18.99 -5.34
CA PHE A 116 -16.86 18.52 -6.15
C PHE A 116 -17.08 18.78 -7.64
N ALA A 117 -16.06 19.34 -8.31
CA ALA A 117 -16.05 19.60 -9.75
C ALA A 117 -17.31 20.32 -10.27
N ASP A 118 -17.81 21.31 -9.51
CA ASP A 118 -19.01 22.11 -9.82
C ASP A 118 -20.32 21.30 -9.96
N THR A 119 -20.35 20.06 -9.45
CA THR A 119 -21.54 19.20 -9.51
C THR A 119 -22.61 19.58 -8.50
N GLY A 120 -22.25 20.33 -7.45
CA GLY A 120 -23.13 20.62 -6.32
C GLY A 120 -23.45 19.39 -5.44
N GLU A 121 -22.77 18.26 -5.67
CA GLU A 121 -22.90 17.04 -4.87
C GLU A 121 -21.58 16.73 -4.16
N ALA A 122 -21.69 16.11 -2.98
CA ALA A 122 -20.52 15.75 -2.19
C ALA A 122 -19.73 14.59 -2.82
N TYR A 123 -18.41 14.62 -2.62
CA TYR A 123 -17.48 13.60 -3.10
C TYR A 123 -16.37 13.32 -2.08
N LEU A 124 -15.93 12.06 -1.98
CA LEU A 124 -14.79 11.67 -1.16
C LEU A 124 -13.48 11.98 -1.90
N VAL A 125 -12.76 13.03 -1.50
CA VAL A 125 -11.52 13.50 -2.17
C VAL A 125 -10.24 13.00 -1.49
N GLY A 126 -10.36 12.33 -0.35
CA GLY A 126 -9.21 11.80 0.37
C GLY A 126 -9.63 11.04 1.62
N LEU A 127 -8.68 10.28 2.14
CA LEU A 127 -8.78 9.62 3.43
C LEU A 127 -7.49 9.89 4.20
N ALA A 128 -7.58 10.26 5.47
CA ALA A 128 -6.40 10.36 6.31
C ALA A 128 -6.29 9.19 7.27
N VAL A 129 -5.06 8.81 7.61
CA VAL A 129 -4.73 7.96 8.76
C VAL A 129 -4.23 8.85 9.89
N THR A 130 -4.81 8.64 11.08
CA THR A 130 -4.63 9.54 12.23
C THR A 130 -4.78 8.79 13.55
N ASP A 131 -4.26 9.35 14.63
CA ASP A 131 -4.54 8.90 16.00
C ASP A 131 -5.69 9.69 16.65
N SER A 132 -6.24 10.69 15.96
CA SER A 132 -7.23 11.63 16.50
C SER A 132 -8.28 11.97 15.43
N PRO A 133 -9.17 11.03 15.08
CA PRO A 133 -10.15 11.22 14.01
C PRO A 133 -11.18 12.30 14.37
N ALA A 134 -11.61 13.06 13.34
CA ALA A 134 -12.73 13.99 13.48
C ALA A 134 -14.08 13.26 13.51
N SER A 135 -14.23 12.25 12.66
CA SER A 135 -15.41 11.39 12.58
C SER A 135 -15.59 10.58 13.87
N LEU A 136 -16.83 10.53 14.36
CA LEU A 136 -17.20 9.65 15.45
C LEU A 136 -17.61 8.28 14.90
N GLY A 137 -17.41 7.22 15.71
CA GLY A 137 -17.77 5.85 15.33
C GLY A 137 -16.95 5.28 14.18
N THR A 138 -15.73 5.76 13.92
CA THR A 138 -14.84 5.15 12.93
C THR A 138 -14.24 3.85 13.45
N ASP A 139 -14.13 2.86 12.58
CA ASP A 139 -13.48 1.61 12.94
C ASP A 139 -11.96 1.80 13.05
N VAL A 140 -11.35 0.98 13.90
CA VAL A 140 -9.89 0.91 14.02
C VAL A 140 -9.36 0.14 12.83
N LEU A 141 -8.44 0.75 12.08
CA LEU A 141 -7.63 0.06 11.10
C LEU A 141 -6.84 -1.03 11.83
N ALA A 142 -7.04 -2.27 11.45
CA ALA A 142 -6.30 -3.41 11.97
C ALA A 142 -5.92 -4.34 10.81
N PHE A 143 -4.71 -4.20 10.27
CA PHE A 143 -4.22 -5.12 9.21
C PHE A 143 -3.73 -6.43 9.87
N SER A 144 -4.64 -7.24 10.42
CA SER A 144 -4.34 -8.47 11.13
C SER A 144 -4.52 -9.73 10.26
N ALA A 145 -3.49 -10.58 10.25
CA ALA A 145 -3.65 -12.00 9.97
C ALA A 145 -4.34 -12.63 11.20
N GLN A 146 -5.63 -12.97 11.07
CA GLN A 146 -6.43 -13.81 11.97
C GLN A 146 -6.06 -13.76 13.46
N LYS A 147 -6.59 -12.81 14.24
CA LYS A 147 -6.89 -12.98 15.69
C LYS A 147 -7.99 -11.99 16.14
N PRO A 148 -9.21 -12.48 16.45
CA PRO A 148 -10.33 -11.67 16.95
C PRO A 148 -10.12 -11.09 18.37
N ASP A 149 -9.30 -11.72 19.23
CA ASP A 149 -9.27 -11.40 20.66
C ASP A 149 -8.28 -10.29 21.09
N ALA A 150 -7.64 -9.59 20.14
CA ALA A 150 -6.55 -8.66 20.41
C ALA A 150 -7.00 -7.19 20.38
N SER A 151 -8.05 -6.86 21.13
CA SER A 151 -8.46 -5.47 21.37
C SER A 151 -7.32 -4.65 21.98
N PRO A 152 -6.81 -3.58 21.32
CA PRO A 152 -5.78 -2.73 21.90
C PRO A 152 -6.30 -1.79 23.00
N PHE A 153 -7.60 -1.86 23.37
CA PHE A 153 -8.24 -0.93 24.30
C PHE A 153 -8.56 -1.48 25.68
N LYS A 154 -8.37 -2.79 25.93
CA LYS A 154 -8.69 -3.41 27.24
C LYS A 154 -8.02 -2.71 28.45
N ASP A 155 -6.87 -2.07 28.23
CA ASP A 155 -6.07 -1.50 29.31
C ASP A 155 -6.07 0.05 29.37
N ARG A 156 -6.91 0.75 28.58
CA ARG A 156 -6.81 2.22 28.41
C ARG A 156 -7.98 3.03 28.99
N HIS A 157 -8.57 2.60 30.10
CA HIS A 157 -9.49 3.45 30.87
C HIS A 157 -8.72 4.58 31.57
N TYR A 158 -8.84 5.82 31.09
CA TYR A 158 -8.16 6.99 31.67
C TYR A 158 -9.05 7.85 32.58
N SER A 159 -10.40 7.73 32.55
CA SER A 159 -11.30 8.29 33.57
C SER A 159 -12.74 7.75 33.47
N GLU A 160 -13.49 7.78 34.56
CA GLU A 160 -14.89 7.30 34.63
C GLU A 160 -15.91 8.18 33.87
N THR A 161 -15.52 9.38 33.42
CA THR A 161 -16.38 10.30 32.66
C THR A 161 -16.04 10.37 31.17
N SER A 162 -15.03 9.62 30.71
CA SER A 162 -14.71 9.53 29.29
C SER A 162 -15.71 8.62 28.57
N MET A 163 -16.82 9.19 28.09
CA MET A 163 -17.67 8.56 27.06
C MET A 163 -16.93 8.60 25.72
N PHE A 164 -15.95 7.72 25.53
CA PHE A 164 -15.59 7.28 24.18
C PHE A 164 -16.73 6.37 23.72
N SER A 165 -17.39 6.72 22.60
CA SER A 165 -18.33 5.82 21.96
C SER A 165 -17.63 4.48 21.76
N GLU A 166 -18.29 3.37 22.11
CA GLU A 166 -17.69 2.06 21.96
C GLU A 166 -17.23 1.89 20.51
N SER A 167 -15.91 1.81 20.31
CA SER A 167 -15.33 1.52 19.01
C SER A 167 -15.63 0.05 18.73
N ILE A 168 -16.47 -0.22 17.74
CA ILE A 168 -16.74 -1.59 17.31
C ILE A 168 -15.47 -2.07 16.61
N GLU A 169 -14.84 -3.10 17.17
CA GLU A 169 -13.69 -3.74 16.56
C GLU A 169 -14.16 -4.43 15.28
N VAL A 170 -13.45 -4.18 14.17
CA VAL A 170 -13.64 -4.98 12.97
C VAL A 170 -12.99 -6.34 13.24
N ASP A 171 -13.82 -7.38 13.32
CA ASP A 171 -13.37 -8.77 13.36
C ASP A 171 -12.58 -9.10 12.08
N GLY A 172 -11.26 -8.94 12.14
CA GLY A 172 -10.30 -9.33 11.11
C GLY A 172 -10.52 -8.65 9.74
N LEU A 173 -9.68 -7.67 9.40
CA LEU A 173 -9.49 -7.32 7.99
C LEU A 173 -8.87 -8.53 7.27
N THR A 174 -9.69 -9.35 6.63
CA THR A 174 -9.24 -10.43 5.76
C THR A 174 -8.88 -9.84 4.42
N PHE A 175 -7.61 -9.94 4.04
CA PHE A 175 -7.14 -9.53 2.73
C PHE A 175 -7.37 -10.69 1.76
N GLU A 176 -8.27 -10.50 0.79
CA GLU A 176 -8.27 -11.36 -0.39
C GLU A 176 -7.08 -10.97 -1.25
N GLU A 177 -6.22 -11.94 -1.59
CA GLU A 177 -5.20 -11.76 -2.62
C GLU A 177 -5.94 -11.58 -3.94
N VAL A 178 -6.10 -10.32 -4.35
CA VAL A 178 -6.50 -10.00 -5.71
C VAL A 178 -5.25 -10.19 -6.55
N GLU A 179 -5.03 -11.42 -7.02
CA GLU A 179 -4.26 -11.57 -8.25
C GLU A 179 -5.02 -10.76 -9.30
N ASP A 180 -4.36 -9.76 -9.88
CA ASP A 180 -4.78 -9.19 -11.16
C ASP A 180 -4.78 -10.36 -12.15
N LEU A 181 -5.87 -11.12 -12.20
CA LEU A 181 -6.19 -12.02 -13.28
C LEU A 181 -6.48 -11.10 -14.46
N LYS A 182 -5.38 -10.60 -15.05
CA LYS A 182 -5.33 -10.21 -16.44
C LYS A 182 -6.14 -11.26 -17.15
N THR A 183 -7.17 -10.80 -17.85
CA THR A 183 -8.12 -11.52 -18.69
C THR A 183 -7.41 -12.40 -19.71
N GLY A 184 -6.78 -13.46 -19.21
CA GLY A 184 -5.85 -14.31 -19.89
C GLY A 184 -6.34 -15.75 -19.83
N VAL A 185 -6.09 -16.45 -20.93
CA VAL A 185 -6.53 -17.82 -21.19
C VAL A 185 -6.18 -18.79 -20.05
N GLY A 186 -5.10 -18.54 -19.29
CA GLY A 186 -4.69 -19.33 -18.12
C GLY A 186 -5.67 -19.34 -16.95
N ALA A 187 -6.34 -18.21 -16.65
CA ALA A 187 -7.35 -18.13 -15.59
C ALA A 187 -8.59 -18.97 -15.93
N LYS A 188 -9.00 -18.93 -17.21
CA LYS A 188 -10.11 -19.74 -17.73
C LYS A 188 -9.75 -21.22 -17.69
N LEU A 189 -8.56 -21.60 -18.14
CA LEU A 189 -8.06 -22.99 -18.07
C LEU A 189 -8.03 -23.53 -16.64
N LEU A 190 -7.48 -22.76 -15.68
CA LEU A 190 -7.41 -23.19 -14.27
C LEU A 190 -8.82 -23.39 -13.68
N SER A 191 -9.76 -22.49 -14.01
CA SER A 191 -11.15 -22.60 -13.56
C SER A 191 -11.89 -23.80 -14.20
N SER A 192 -11.66 -24.07 -15.49
CA SER A 192 -12.23 -25.22 -16.21
C SER A 192 -11.70 -26.55 -15.69
N VAL A 193 -10.39 -26.66 -15.44
CA VAL A 193 -9.76 -27.86 -14.88
C VAL A 193 -10.22 -28.10 -13.44
N LYS A 194 -10.32 -27.04 -12.63
CA LYS A 194 -10.82 -27.12 -11.24
C LYS A 194 -12.30 -27.54 -11.20
N ALA A 195 -13.14 -26.99 -12.08
CA ALA A 195 -14.54 -27.39 -12.20
C ALA A 195 -14.68 -28.87 -12.57
N LEU A 196 -13.89 -29.35 -13.54
CA LEU A 196 -13.87 -30.74 -14.00
C LEU A 196 -13.41 -31.73 -12.93
N LEU A 197 -12.38 -31.39 -12.14
CA LEU A 197 -11.86 -32.24 -11.05
C LEU A 197 -12.79 -32.29 -9.83
N SER A 198 -13.66 -31.29 -9.67
CA SER A 198 -14.58 -31.16 -8.53
C SER A 198 -15.97 -31.76 -8.74
N GLY A 199 -16.30 -32.21 -9.98
CA GLY A 199 -17.60 -32.77 -10.33
C GLY A 199 -17.80 -34.20 -9.83
N LYS A 200 -18.48 -34.36 -8.69
CA LYS A 200 -19.11 -35.63 -8.26
C LYS A 200 -20.46 -35.80 -8.97
N GLN A 201 -20.52 -36.47 -10.13
CA GLN A 201 -21.57 -37.41 -10.58
C GLN A 201 -21.50 -37.71 -12.09
N ALA A 202 -21.55 -39.00 -12.43
CA ALA A 202 -21.70 -39.66 -13.75
C ALA A 202 -20.84 -39.14 -14.93
N GLN A 203 -19.77 -39.88 -15.25
CA GLN A 203 -18.91 -39.66 -16.41
C GLN A 203 -19.65 -39.91 -17.73
N THR A 204 -19.69 -38.91 -18.60
CA THR A 204 -20.07 -39.03 -20.02
C THR A 204 -18.83 -38.91 -20.92
N ASP A 205 -18.82 -39.58 -22.08
CA ASP A 205 -17.69 -39.56 -23.04
C ASP A 205 -17.32 -38.14 -23.51
N GLU A 206 -18.29 -37.22 -23.55
CA GLU A 206 -18.07 -35.81 -23.87
C GLU A 206 -17.22 -35.08 -22.81
N GLN A 207 -17.29 -35.48 -21.54
CA GLN A 207 -16.45 -34.91 -20.48
C GLN A 207 -15.00 -35.36 -20.62
N PHE A 208 -14.75 -36.59 -21.08
CA PHE A 208 -13.38 -37.07 -21.36
C PHE A 208 -12.73 -36.34 -22.55
N SER A 209 -13.49 -36.05 -23.61
CA SER A 209 -13.00 -35.26 -24.75
C SER A 209 -12.60 -33.84 -24.32
N GLN A 210 -13.40 -33.20 -23.47
CA GLN A 210 -13.10 -31.86 -22.96
C GLN A 210 -11.87 -31.83 -22.04
N VAL A 211 -11.64 -32.90 -21.28
CA VAL A 211 -10.42 -33.05 -20.47
C VAL A 211 -9.19 -33.21 -21.37
N ALA A 212 -9.28 -34.00 -22.44
CA ALA A 212 -8.18 -34.18 -23.39
C ALA A 212 -7.79 -32.86 -24.07
N GLU A 213 -8.77 -32.05 -24.49
CA GLU A 213 -8.52 -30.72 -25.07
C GLU A 213 -7.92 -29.75 -24.04
N ALA A 214 -8.40 -29.76 -22.79
CA ALA A 214 -7.85 -28.91 -21.74
C ALA A 214 -6.39 -29.29 -21.40
N VAL A 215 -6.07 -30.58 -21.35
CA VAL A 215 -4.71 -31.07 -21.12
C VAL A 215 -3.80 -30.72 -22.29
N GLN A 216 -4.29 -30.82 -23.54
CA GLN A 216 -3.53 -30.41 -24.72
C GLN A 216 -3.23 -28.90 -24.71
N ALA A 217 -4.21 -28.06 -24.36
CA ALA A 217 -4.02 -26.62 -24.24
C ALA A 217 -3.01 -26.24 -23.14
N VAL A 218 -3.00 -26.98 -22.03
CA VAL A 218 -1.97 -26.83 -20.98
C VAL A 218 -0.60 -27.26 -21.50
N ALA A 219 -0.51 -28.37 -22.21
CA ALA A 219 0.74 -28.85 -22.79
C ALA A 219 1.33 -27.85 -23.81
N GLU A 220 0.49 -27.27 -24.67
CA GLU A 220 0.89 -26.21 -25.60
C GLU A 220 1.34 -24.94 -24.89
N HIS A 221 0.68 -24.55 -23.78
CA HIS A 221 1.08 -23.37 -23.01
C HIS A 221 2.39 -23.55 -22.24
N VAL A 222 2.65 -24.76 -21.75
CA VAL A 222 3.84 -25.10 -20.94
C VAL A 222 5.05 -25.43 -21.81
N LYS A 223 4.85 -25.84 -23.07
CA LYS A 223 5.91 -26.27 -23.99
C LYS A 223 7.06 -25.27 -24.12
N ASP A 224 6.75 -23.98 -24.19
CA ASP A 224 7.74 -22.93 -24.45
C ASP A 224 8.29 -22.29 -23.16
N LEU A 225 7.79 -22.69 -21.98
CA LEU A 225 8.25 -22.15 -20.69
C LEU A 225 9.72 -22.46 -20.39
N PRO A 226 10.25 -23.68 -20.64
CA PRO A 226 11.66 -23.98 -20.41
C PRO A 226 12.60 -23.10 -21.24
N GLU A 227 12.27 -22.85 -22.52
CA GLU A 227 13.08 -21.99 -23.40
C GLU A 227 13.05 -20.52 -22.96
N LYS A 228 11.88 -20.02 -22.54
CA LYS A 228 11.74 -18.67 -21.98
C LYS A 228 12.50 -18.53 -20.66
N PHE A 229 12.50 -19.56 -19.82
CA PHE A 229 13.23 -19.57 -18.57
C PHE A 229 14.75 -19.56 -18.82
N ALA A 230 15.25 -20.42 -19.71
CA ALA A 230 16.66 -20.43 -20.10
C ALA A 230 17.10 -19.08 -20.72
N SER A 231 16.24 -18.43 -21.51
CA SER A 231 16.52 -17.10 -22.05
C SER A 231 16.60 -16.02 -20.96
N LEU A 232 15.74 -16.09 -19.94
CA LEU A 232 15.76 -15.17 -18.80
C LEU A 232 16.99 -15.39 -17.91
N GLU A 233 17.36 -16.64 -17.65
CA GLU A 233 18.60 -16.98 -16.92
C GLU A 233 19.84 -16.45 -17.66
N GLY A 234 19.88 -16.59 -18.99
CA GLY A 234 20.95 -16.03 -19.82
C GLY A 234 21.05 -14.51 -19.70
N LYS A 235 19.92 -13.80 -19.81
CA LYS A 235 19.87 -12.34 -19.64
C LYS A 235 20.27 -11.89 -18.23
N GLN A 236 19.93 -12.67 -17.21
CA GLN A 236 20.31 -12.39 -15.83
C GLN A 236 21.84 -12.51 -15.65
N SER A 237 22.44 -13.57 -16.21
CA SER A 237 23.89 -13.76 -16.20
C SER A 237 24.63 -12.61 -16.91
N ASP A 238 24.13 -12.18 -18.07
CA ASP A 238 24.69 -11.03 -18.81
C ASP A 238 24.61 -9.73 -18.00
N GLN A 239 23.49 -9.48 -17.31
CA GLN A 239 23.31 -8.30 -16.45
C GLN A 239 24.25 -8.30 -15.25
N ASP A 240 24.42 -9.45 -14.58
CA ASP A 240 25.38 -9.58 -13.46
C ASP A 240 26.82 -9.33 -13.92
N GLY A 241 27.18 -9.80 -15.13
CA GLY A 241 28.46 -9.50 -15.75
C GLY A 241 28.66 -8.00 -16.02
N GLN A 242 27.64 -7.33 -16.55
CA GLN A 242 27.67 -5.88 -16.79
C GLN A 242 27.79 -5.07 -15.49
N LEU A 243 27.06 -5.46 -14.43
CA LEU A 243 27.13 -4.80 -13.13
C LEU A 243 28.51 -4.95 -12.47
N THR A 244 29.08 -6.16 -12.56
CA THR A 244 30.44 -6.43 -12.04
C THR A 244 31.48 -5.56 -12.76
N LYS A 245 31.38 -5.48 -14.09
CA LYS A 245 32.27 -4.62 -14.89
C LYS A 245 32.10 -3.15 -14.55
N LEU A 246 30.87 -2.66 -14.45
CA LEU A 246 30.59 -1.25 -14.14
C LEU A 246 31.11 -0.87 -12.75
N SER A 247 31.01 -1.78 -11.77
CA SER A 247 31.59 -1.58 -10.45
C SER A 247 33.12 -1.45 -10.50
N ALA A 248 33.79 -2.32 -11.26
CA ALA A 248 35.24 -2.26 -11.42
C ALA A 248 35.70 -0.99 -12.14
N ASP A 249 35.02 -0.60 -13.22
CA ASP A 249 35.32 0.63 -13.97
C ASP A 249 35.12 1.88 -13.07
N LEU A 250 34.11 1.87 -12.20
CA LEU A 250 33.84 2.94 -11.24
C LEU A 250 34.95 3.05 -10.18
N ASP A 251 35.42 1.92 -9.65
CA ASP A 251 36.50 1.91 -8.67
C ASP A 251 37.83 2.36 -9.30
N GLU A 252 38.13 1.94 -10.53
CA GLU A 252 39.29 2.42 -11.28
C GLU A 252 39.22 3.94 -11.52
N LEU A 253 38.05 4.47 -11.89
CA LEU A 253 37.85 5.90 -12.09
C LEU A 253 38.08 6.69 -10.79
N LYS A 254 37.54 6.20 -9.66
CA LYS A 254 37.77 6.82 -8.33
C LYS A 254 39.25 6.81 -7.97
N GLN A 255 39.96 5.73 -8.26
CA GLN A 255 41.40 5.63 -8.00
C GLN A 255 42.18 6.64 -8.86
N LYS A 256 41.88 6.74 -10.16
CA LYS A 256 42.50 7.73 -11.05
C LYS A 256 42.24 9.16 -10.59
N LEU A 257 41.01 9.49 -10.23
CA LEU A 257 40.64 10.82 -9.74
C LEU A 257 41.35 11.17 -8.43
N SER A 258 41.46 10.23 -7.48
CA SER A 258 42.16 10.47 -6.21
C SER A 258 43.67 10.66 -6.36
N GLN A 259 44.27 10.13 -7.43
CA GLN A 259 45.70 10.24 -7.73
C GLN A 259 46.02 11.37 -8.71
N THR A 260 45.03 12.03 -9.30
CA THR A 260 45.24 13.12 -10.24
C THR A 260 45.54 14.41 -9.46
N PRO A 261 46.76 14.98 -9.58
CA PRO A 261 47.10 16.21 -8.87
C PRO A 261 46.32 17.39 -9.45
N ASP A 262 45.91 18.32 -8.59
CA ASP A 262 45.33 19.58 -9.02
C ASP A 262 46.38 20.42 -9.77
N THR A 263 46.18 20.61 -11.07
CA THR A 263 47.07 21.38 -11.93
C THR A 263 47.12 22.88 -11.59
N THR A 264 46.19 23.37 -10.77
CA THR A 264 46.15 24.76 -10.30
C THR A 264 46.87 24.97 -8.96
N GLN A 265 47.23 23.89 -8.26
CA GLN A 265 47.90 23.97 -6.96
C GLN A 265 49.43 23.89 -7.11
N SER A 266 50.12 24.96 -6.76
CA SER A 266 51.59 24.99 -6.73
C SER A 266 52.14 24.04 -5.65
N LYS A 267 53.04 23.12 -6.03
CA LYS A 267 53.73 22.22 -5.08
C LYS A 267 54.46 23.03 -4.01
N ARG A 268 54.23 22.68 -2.75
CA ARG A 268 54.96 23.25 -1.60
C ARG A 268 56.47 22.99 -1.78
N PRO A 269 57.34 24.01 -1.72
CA PRO A 269 58.78 23.81 -1.82
C PRO A 269 59.27 22.92 -0.67
N VAL A 270 60.27 22.08 -0.95
CA VAL A 270 60.87 21.19 0.04
C VAL A 270 61.55 22.05 1.10
N VAL A 271 61.02 22.03 2.33
CA VAL A 271 61.65 22.70 3.46
C VAL A 271 62.73 21.76 4.00
N THR A 272 63.97 21.95 3.55
CA THR A 272 65.14 21.39 4.25
C THR A 272 65.30 22.19 5.53
N GLY A 273 64.76 21.66 6.65
CA GLY A 273 64.99 22.23 7.97
C GLY A 273 66.49 22.41 8.17
N GLY A 274 66.93 23.66 8.34
CA GLY A 274 68.35 23.98 8.43
C GLY A 274 69.01 23.21 9.55
N GLU A 275 70.13 22.56 9.24
CA GLU A 275 71.05 22.06 10.26
C GLU A 275 71.35 23.21 11.24
N ASN A 276 71.04 22.98 12.52
CA ASN A 276 71.46 23.77 13.68
C ASN A 276 70.63 24.98 14.15
N LYS A 277 69.30 24.97 14.06
CA LYS A 277 68.48 25.65 15.09
C LYS A 277 67.19 24.89 15.42
N VAL A 278 67.21 24.20 16.55
CA VAL A 278 66.00 23.73 17.24
C VAL A 278 65.33 24.94 17.87
N GLU A 279 64.46 25.61 17.12
CA GLU A 279 63.47 26.50 17.71
C GLU A 279 62.26 25.62 18.10
N LYS A 280 62.12 25.35 19.39
CA LYS A 280 60.90 24.75 19.94
C LYS A 280 59.80 25.81 19.88
N THR A 281 58.78 25.60 19.06
CA THR A 281 57.51 26.31 19.21
C THR A 281 56.54 25.42 19.97
N ASP A 282 56.19 25.88 21.17
CA ASP A 282 55.16 25.30 22.04
C ASP A 282 53.79 25.74 21.50
N CYS A 283 53.05 24.78 20.96
CA CYS A 283 51.61 24.83 20.69
C CYS A 283 51.11 23.43 20.36
#